data_AF-C1N311-F1
#
_entry.id   AF-C1N311-F1
#
_cell.length_a   1.000
_cell.length_b   1.000
_cell.length_c   1.000
_cell.angle_alpha   90.00
_cell.angle_beta   90.00
_cell.angle_gamma   90.00
#
_symmetry.space_group_name_H-M   'P 1'
#
loop_
_entity.id
_entity.type
_entity.pdbx_description
1 polymer ?
#
loop_
_entity_poly.entity_id
_entity_poly.type
_entity_poly.pdbx_seq_one_letter_code
_entity_poly.pdbx_strand_id
1 'polypeptide(L)'
;MEIPSSSSSSSSSSSSTSSSSSTSEPSEEVVAHTVFNHFASRGSHWLPTRWRTSLDDWSHEWWRRGMLQRLRRDRRTSGLGREEGIVNDIERRARDLRARYDVDGDAFRDVVVGVFGSGAHLDAAARSRDASHVKHACRALATLRALRPWINDDAALIPLIREHNGGERLAARMVNAGVAAAVTMSRDKVGLCVKLLRGLAYDHGDVGWDWREAPTPTGARAETDAGGGGDDPEVVFEMRTSRCLYHSVFAAEGEGALASATCCAVDGASWFESGGGGGGGGRDWFGGVAVARTETLSAGDARCTLRVTRRGGGR
;
A
#
# COMPACT_ATOMS: atom_id res chain seq x y z
N MET A 1 52.51 54.06 -30.99
CA MET A 1 51.39 54.10 -30.03
C MET A 1 50.49 52.95 -30.37
N GLU A 2 50.44 51.98 -29.46
CA GLU A 2 49.42 50.93 -29.25
C GLU A 2 49.03 49.97 -30.39
N ILE A 3 49.36 48.70 -30.13
CA ILE A 3 48.82 47.48 -30.75
C ILE A 3 47.45 47.19 -30.08
N PRO A 4 46.42 46.76 -30.83
CA PRO A 4 45.33 46.00 -30.24
C PRO A 4 45.34 44.53 -30.68
N SER A 5 45.23 43.71 -29.65
CA SER A 5 45.25 42.26 -29.57
C SER A 5 44.12 41.56 -30.33
N SER A 6 44.48 40.49 -31.04
CA SER A 6 43.55 39.51 -31.59
C SER A 6 43.06 38.56 -30.49
N SER A 7 41.77 38.58 -30.18
CA SER A 7 41.13 37.61 -29.29
C SER A 7 40.64 36.39 -30.08
N SER A 8 41.13 35.22 -29.66
CA SER A 8 40.84 33.89 -30.17
C SER A 8 39.47 33.39 -29.71
N SER A 9 38.65 32.93 -30.65
CA SER A 9 37.38 32.24 -30.38
C SER A 9 37.63 30.75 -30.20
N SER A 10 37.50 30.24 -28.98
CA SER A 10 37.57 28.82 -28.66
C SER A 10 36.18 28.18 -28.81
N SER A 11 35.99 27.40 -29.86
CA SER A 11 34.80 26.56 -30.06
C SER A 11 34.92 25.29 -29.22
N SER A 12 34.10 25.13 -28.18
CA SER A 12 34.01 23.89 -27.40
C SER A 12 32.77 23.11 -27.83
N SER A 13 32.98 22.09 -28.66
CA SER A 13 31.96 21.10 -29.02
C SER A 13 31.81 20.09 -27.89
N SER A 14 30.70 20.15 -27.15
CA SER A 14 30.33 19.16 -26.13
C SER A 14 29.53 18.02 -26.76
N SER A 15 30.22 16.90 -27.02
CA SER A 15 29.63 15.63 -27.41
C SER A 15 28.83 15.04 -26.24
N SER A 16 27.52 14.86 -26.44
CA SER A 16 26.62 14.24 -25.46
C SER A 16 26.64 12.72 -25.63
N THR A 17 27.24 12.00 -24.68
CA THR A 17 27.16 10.54 -24.56
C THR A 17 25.86 10.16 -23.85
N SER A 18 24.93 9.54 -24.58
CA SER A 18 23.69 8.98 -24.06
C SER A 18 23.96 7.59 -23.47
N SER A 19 24.14 7.51 -22.16
CA SER A 19 24.26 6.22 -21.44
C SER A 19 22.86 5.68 -21.11
N SER A 20 22.33 4.83 -21.98
CA SER A 20 21.14 4.01 -21.68
C SER A 20 21.50 2.93 -20.66
N SER A 21 21.14 3.16 -19.39
CA SER A 21 21.21 2.14 -18.33
C SER A 21 20.02 1.19 -18.45
N SER A 22 20.25 -0.02 -18.94
CA SER A 22 19.28 -1.11 -18.88
C SER A 22 19.24 -1.67 -17.46
N THR A 23 18.19 -1.37 -16.70
CA THR A 23 17.93 -2.01 -15.41
C THR A 23 17.27 -3.37 -15.68
N SER A 24 18.01 -4.44 -15.41
CA SER A 24 17.49 -5.81 -15.46
C SER A 24 16.46 -6.03 -14.34
N GLU A 25 15.29 -6.54 -14.70
CA GLU A 25 14.27 -6.97 -13.73
C GLU A 25 14.84 -8.09 -12.84
N PRO A 26 14.67 -8.03 -11.50
CA PRO A 26 15.12 -9.08 -10.61
C PRO A 26 14.25 -10.32 -10.80
N SER A 27 14.87 -11.50 -10.79
CA SER A 27 14.14 -12.75 -10.91
C SER A 27 13.20 -12.97 -9.73
N GLU A 28 12.04 -13.57 -10.00
CA GLU A 28 10.98 -13.87 -9.00
C GLU A 28 11.51 -14.65 -7.78
N GLU A 29 12.51 -15.49 -8.01
CA GLU A 29 13.15 -16.33 -6.99
C GLU A 29 13.95 -15.52 -5.96
N VAL A 30 14.60 -14.42 -6.38
CA VAL A 30 15.37 -13.52 -5.50
C VAL A 30 14.43 -12.71 -4.61
N VAL A 31 13.30 -12.26 -5.14
CA VAL A 31 12.27 -11.53 -4.37
C VAL A 31 11.66 -12.45 -3.32
N ALA A 32 11.23 -13.66 -3.71
CA ALA A 32 10.68 -14.63 -2.76
C ALA A 32 11.69 -14.97 -1.65
N HIS A 33 12.93 -15.32 -2.00
CA HIS A 33 13.92 -15.77 -1.03
C HIS A 33 14.38 -14.66 -0.06
N THR A 34 14.39 -13.40 -0.50
CA THR A 34 14.71 -12.22 0.33
C THR A 34 13.56 -11.84 1.25
N VAL A 35 12.32 -11.89 0.76
CA VAL A 35 11.11 -11.67 1.57
C VAL A 35 11.01 -12.71 2.69
N PHE A 36 11.25 -13.99 2.41
CA PHE A 36 11.08 -15.07 3.41
C PHE A 36 12.12 -15.08 4.52
N ASN A 37 13.38 -14.70 4.25
CA ASN A 37 14.47 -14.78 5.24
C ASN A 37 14.68 -13.52 6.10
N HIS A 38 14.12 -12.36 5.74
CA HIS A 38 14.37 -11.09 6.45
C HIS A 38 13.26 -10.60 7.38
N PHE A 39 12.17 -11.36 7.58
CA PHE A 39 11.15 -11.08 8.61
C PHE A 39 11.66 -11.19 10.07
N ALA A 40 12.97 -11.17 10.34
CA ALA A 40 13.57 -11.62 11.60
C ALA A 40 14.26 -10.55 12.47
N SER A 41 14.50 -9.31 12.01
CA SER A 41 15.17 -8.30 12.84
C SER A 41 14.30 -7.09 13.14
N ARG A 42 13.92 -6.94 14.42
CA ARG A 42 13.42 -5.65 14.95
C ARG A 42 14.56 -4.63 14.87
N GLY A 43 14.37 -3.56 14.10
CA GLY A 43 15.26 -2.39 14.10
C GLY A 43 15.75 -1.91 12.74
N SER A 44 15.55 -2.66 11.65
CA SER A 44 15.86 -2.20 10.29
C SER A 44 14.83 -2.71 9.28
N HIS A 45 14.54 -1.90 8.27
CA HIS A 45 13.66 -2.30 7.17
C HIS A 45 14.23 -3.56 6.50
N TRP A 46 13.38 -4.54 6.20
CA TRP A 46 13.80 -5.84 5.62
C TRP A 46 14.39 -5.69 4.20
N LEU A 47 14.19 -4.54 3.55
CA LEU A 47 14.89 -4.10 2.33
C LEU A 47 15.78 -2.87 2.56
N PRO A 48 17.00 -2.84 1.98
CA PRO A 48 17.82 -1.63 1.89
C PRO A 48 17.11 -0.49 1.14
N THR A 49 17.41 0.76 1.48
CA THR A 49 16.81 1.96 0.86
C THR A 49 16.87 1.96 -0.67
N ARG A 50 18.02 1.59 -1.26
CA ARG A 50 18.18 1.51 -2.72
C ARG A 50 17.14 0.59 -3.38
N TRP A 51 16.86 -0.56 -2.76
CA TRP A 51 15.92 -1.54 -3.28
C TRP A 51 14.49 -1.02 -3.18
N ARG A 52 14.16 -0.33 -2.09
CA ARG A 52 12.86 0.31 -1.93
C ARG A 52 12.62 1.39 -2.97
N THR A 53 13.60 2.25 -3.21
CA THR A 53 13.51 3.25 -4.28
C THR A 53 13.30 2.59 -5.65
N SER A 54 14.06 1.53 -5.96
CA SER A 54 13.86 0.79 -7.21
C SER A 54 12.47 0.16 -7.32
N LEU A 55 11.93 -0.43 -6.24
CA LEU A 55 10.57 -0.96 -6.22
C LEU A 55 9.52 0.14 -6.39
N ASP A 56 9.72 1.31 -5.78
CA ASP A 56 8.86 2.47 -5.93
C ASP A 56 8.88 3.03 -7.37
N ASP A 57 10.01 2.96 -8.05
CA ASP A 57 10.17 3.37 -9.44
C ASP A 57 9.52 2.37 -10.40
N TRP A 58 9.69 1.06 -10.17
CA TRP A 58 9.01 0.03 -10.94
C TRP A 58 7.49 0.08 -10.74
N SER A 59 7.03 0.25 -9.49
CA SER A 59 5.62 0.44 -9.15
C SER A 59 5.04 1.67 -9.86
N HIS A 60 5.81 2.75 -9.97
CA HIS A 60 5.40 3.93 -10.72
C HIS A 60 5.30 3.67 -12.23
N GLU A 61 6.30 3.01 -12.81
CA GLU A 61 6.32 2.71 -14.24
C GLU A 61 5.19 1.75 -14.64
N TRP A 62 4.95 0.72 -13.83
CA TRP A 62 3.82 -0.20 -14.02
C TRP A 62 2.49 0.52 -13.92
N TRP A 63 2.33 1.39 -12.91
CA TRP A 63 1.15 2.25 -12.80
C TRP A 63 0.97 3.12 -14.06
N ARG A 64 2.02 3.78 -14.54
CA ARG A 64 1.97 4.67 -15.72
C ARG A 64 1.51 3.89 -16.95
N ARG A 65 2.11 2.74 -17.22
CA ARG A 65 1.75 1.86 -18.36
C ARG A 65 0.31 1.37 -18.25
N GLY A 66 -0.08 0.87 -17.08
CA GLY A 66 -1.43 0.38 -16.83
C GLY A 66 -2.49 1.48 -16.99
N MET A 67 -2.23 2.67 -16.46
CA MET A 67 -3.12 3.83 -16.57
C MET A 67 -3.25 4.28 -18.02
N LEU A 68 -2.15 4.42 -18.77
CA LEU A 68 -2.21 4.76 -20.21
C LEU A 68 -3.03 3.73 -20.99
N GLN A 69 -2.79 2.44 -20.77
CA GLN A 69 -3.56 1.38 -21.43
C GLN A 69 -5.05 1.48 -21.09
N ARG A 70 -5.39 1.77 -19.83
CA ARG A 70 -6.78 1.92 -19.38
C ARG A 70 -7.45 3.13 -20.04
N LEU A 71 -6.79 4.28 -20.06
CA LEU A 71 -7.31 5.53 -20.62
C LEU A 71 -7.50 5.43 -22.14
N ARG A 72 -6.62 4.71 -22.85
CA ARG A 72 -6.77 4.45 -24.30
C ARG A 72 -7.99 3.58 -24.63
N ARG A 73 -8.43 2.74 -23.70
CA ARG A 73 -9.60 1.88 -23.86
C ARG A 73 -10.92 2.58 -23.54
N ASP A 74 -10.90 3.71 -22.86
CA ASP A 74 -12.09 4.46 -22.51
C ASP A 74 -12.28 5.66 -23.46
N ARG A 75 -13.38 5.64 -24.21
CA ARG A 75 -13.71 6.66 -25.22
C ARG A 75 -13.75 8.09 -24.66
N ARG A 76 -14.00 8.25 -23.36
CA ARG A 76 -14.08 9.57 -22.69
C ARG A 76 -12.69 10.18 -22.52
N THR A 77 -11.68 9.34 -22.28
CA THR A 77 -10.31 9.76 -21.96
C THR A 77 -9.33 9.53 -23.12
N SER A 78 -9.71 8.78 -24.14
CA SER A 78 -8.86 8.47 -25.30
C SER A 78 -8.93 9.54 -26.41
N GLY A 79 -7.79 9.82 -27.06
CA GLY A 79 -7.72 10.47 -28.37
C GLY A 79 -6.85 11.73 -28.43
N LEU A 80 -6.15 11.93 -29.55
CA LEU A 80 -5.26 13.08 -29.81
C LEU A 80 -4.18 13.31 -28.72
N GLY A 81 -3.68 12.24 -28.09
CA GLY A 81 -2.67 12.34 -27.03
C GLY A 81 -3.23 12.80 -25.68
N ARG A 82 -4.56 12.80 -25.51
CA ARG A 82 -5.22 13.20 -24.26
C ARG A 82 -4.80 12.31 -23.10
N GLU A 83 -4.65 11.01 -23.33
CA GLU A 83 -4.27 10.04 -22.30
C GLU A 83 -2.90 10.38 -21.68
N GLU A 84 -1.91 10.77 -22.48
CA GLU A 84 -0.62 11.25 -21.98
C GLU A 84 -0.78 12.57 -21.21
N GLY A 85 -1.61 13.48 -21.72
CA GLY A 85 -1.93 14.73 -21.04
C GLY A 85 -2.54 14.52 -19.66
N ILE A 86 -3.50 13.60 -19.53
CA ILE A 86 -4.13 13.23 -18.26
C ILE A 86 -3.10 12.61 -17.31
N VAL A 87 -2.30 11.64 -17.77
CA VAL A 87 -1.29 11.00 -16.92
C VAL A 87 -0.24 11.99 -16.42
N ASN A 88 0.23 12.89 -17.28
CA ASN A 88 1.16 13.95 -16.89
C ASN A 88 0.51 14.94 -15.90
N ASP A 89 -0.79 15.23 -16.03
CA ASP A 89 -1.52 16.05 -15.05
C ASP A 89 -1.63 15.34 -13.69
N ILE A 90 -1.88 14.02 -13.69
CA ILE A 90 -1.87 13.21 -12.45
C ILE A 90 -0.50 13.29 -11.78
N GLU A 91 0.59 13.07 -12.52
CA GLU A 91 1.95 13.11 -11.96
C GLU A 91 2.31 14.48 -11.41
N ARG A 92 1.94 15.55 -12.11
CA ARG A 92 2.13 16.92 -11.66
C ARG A 92 1.38 17.17 -10.35
N ARG A 93 0.08 16.88 -10.30
CA ARG A 93 -0.74 17.04 -9.09
C ARG A 93 -0.25 16.19 -7.93
N ALA A 94 0.19 14.96 -8.20
CA ALA A 94 0.74 14.08 -7.17
C ALA A 94 2.04 14.65 -6.58
N ARG A 95 2.89 15.28 -7.41
CA ARG A 95 4.09 15.98 -6.94
C ARG A 95 3.74 17.19 -6.08
N ASP A 96 2.77 18.00 -6.52
CA ASP A 96 2.31 19.18 -5.78
C ASP A 96 1.70 18.79 -4.42
N LEU A 97 0.88 17.73 -4.39
CA LEU A 97 0.33 17.16 -3.15
C LEU A 97 1.43 16.61 -2.25
N ARG A 98 2.42 15.91 -2.81
CA ARG A 98 3.54 15.36 -2.04
C ARG A 98 4.39 16.47 -1.41
N ALA A 99 4.58 17.60 -2.08
CA ALA A 99 5.28 18.74 -1.50
C ALA A 99 4.52 19.31 -0.29
N ARG A 100 3.18 19.28 -0.32
CA ARG A 100 2.32 19.68 0.80
C ARG A 100 2.37 18.68 1.96
N TYR A 101 2.27 17.39 1.65
CA TYR A 101 2.27 16.28 2.61
C TYR A 101 3.66 15.69 2.84
N ASP A 102 4.72 16.44 2.58
CA ASP A 102 6.07 15.98 2.88
C ASP A 102 6.16 15.67 4.37
N VAL A 103 6.93 14.65 4.75
CA VAL A 103 6.97 14.17 6.14
C VAL A 103 7.44 15.24 7.14
N ASP A 104 8.21 16.21 6.64
CA ASP A 104 8.67 17.37 7.39
C ASP A 104 7.73 18.60 7.24
N GLY A 105 6.73 18.52 6.36
CA GLY A 105 5.77 19.59 6.07
C GLY A 105 4.68 19.74 7.13
N ASP A 106 4.23 20.98 7.33
CA ASP A 106 3.25 21.30 8.38
C ASP A 106 1.89 20.63 8.14
N ALA A 107 1.44 20.48 6.89
CA ALA A 107 0.17 19.81 6.59
C ALA A 107 0.22 18.31 6.92
N PHE A 108 1.36 17.63 6.69
CA PHE A 108 1.53 16.25 7.13
C PHE A 108 1.52 16.17 8.66
N ARG A 109 2.23 17.07 9.34
CA ARG A 109 2.20 17.15 10.80
C ARG A 109 0.78 17.41 11.31
N ASP A 110 0.04 18.37 10.79
CA ASP A 110 -1.30 18.70 11.27
C ASP A 110 -2.32 17.57 11.03
N VAL A 111 -2.26 16.92 9.86
CA VAL A 111 -3.22 15.88 9.46
C VAL A 111 -2.88 14.50 10.03
N VAL A 112 -1.58 14.18 10.18
CA VAL A 112 -1.11 12.84 10.55
C VAL A 112 -0.55 12.79 11.99
N VAL A 113 0.10 13.87 12.44
CA VAL A 113 0.74 13.97 13.77
C VAL A 113 -0.11 14.76 14.78
N GLY A 114 -0.89 15.75 14.32
CA GLY A 114 -1.61 16.74 15.13
C GLY A 114 -2.69 16.17 16.04
N VAL A 115 -3.01 14.88 15.89
CA VAL A 115 -4.04 14.20 16.69
C VAL A 115 -3.49 13.64 18.01
N PHE A 116 -2.18 13.36 18.18
CA PHE A 116 -1.71 12.64 19.39
C PHE A 116 -0.33 13.02 19.98
N GLY A 117 0.09 14.28 19.80
CA GLY A 117 1.12 14.87 20.66
C GLY A 117 2.52 14.91 20.05
N SER A 118 3.05 16.12 20.01
CA SER A 118 4.41 16.46 19.62
C SER A 118 5.45 15.75 20.50
N GLY A 119 6.38 14.99 19.91
CA GLY A 119 7.58 14.59 20.66
C GLY A 119 8.41 13.45 20.09
N ALA A 120 7.89 12.61 19.19
CA ALA A 120 8.70 11.55 18.61
C ALA A 120 9.59 12.12 17.49
N HIS A 121 10.89 12.25 17.76
CA HIS A 121 11.88 12.41 16.70
C HIS A 121 11.83 11.17 15.82
N LEU A 122 11.22 11.27 14.64
CA LEU A 122 11.10 10.15 13.72
C LEU A 122 12.50 9.78 13.22
N ASP A 123 12.86 8.51 13.38
CA ASP A 123 14.08 8.01 12.76
C ASP A 123 13.94 8.01 11.22
N ALA A 124 15.06 7.87 10.51
CA ALA A 124 15.06 7.91 9.04
C ALA A 124 14.28 6.73 8.42
N ALA A 125 14.16 5.60 9.13
CA ALA A 125 13.47 4.42 8.62
C ALA A 125 11.94 4.61 8.69
N ALA A 126 11.43 5.14 9.80
CA ALA A 126 10.02 5.52 9.97
C ALA A 126 9.61 6.54 8.89
N ARG A 127 10.36 7.64 8.76
CA ARG A 127 10.12 8.66 7.71
C ARG A 127 10.06 8.07 6.31
N SER A 128 10.91 7.09 6.03
CA SER A 128 10.96 6.50 4.70
C SER A 128 9.82 5.51 4.41
N ARG A 129 9.25 4.84 5.42
CA ARG A 129 8.06 3.98 5.26
C ARG A 129 6.82 4.82 5.01
N ASP A 130 6.59 5.83 5.85
CA ASP A 130 5.47 6.76 5.68
C ASP A 130 5.53 7.49 4.33
N ALA A 131 6.73 7.86 3.86
CA ALA A 131 6.90 8.55 2.57
C ALA A 131 6.39 7.77 1.36
N SER A 132 6.58 6.44 1.29
CA SER A 132 6.07 5.61 0.19
C SER A 132 4.53 5.55 0.23
N HIS A 133 3.93 5.44 1.42
CA HIS A 133 2.48 5.49 1.56
C HIS A 133 1.89 6.87 1.24
N VAL A 134 2.55 7.96 1.63
CA VAL A 134 2.18 9.33 1.24
C VAL A 134 2.22 9.48 -0.28
N LYS A 135 3.26 8.98 -0.94
CA LYS A 135 3.37 8.97 -2.41
C LYS A 135 2.16 8.28 -3.05
N HIS A 136 1.77 7.12 -2.51
CA HIS A 136 0.59 6.38 -2.99
C HIS A 136 -0.72 7.13 -2.73
N ALA A 137 -0.90 7.73 -1.54
CA ALA A 137 -2.08 8.52 -1.22
C ALA A 137 -2.21 9.73 -2.16
N CYS A 138 -1.12 10.48 -2.35
CA CYS A 138 -1.07 11.63 -3.26
C CYS A 138 -1.40 11.23 -4.70
N ARG A 139 -0.89 10.08 -5.17
CA ARG A 139 -1.19 9.57 -6.51
C ARG A 139 -2.66 9.18 -6.67
N ALA A 140 -3.27 8.54 -5.68
CA ALA A 140 -4.69 8.20 -5.72
C ALA A 140 -5.57 9.47 -5.77
N LEU A 141 -5.30 10.47 -4.92
CA LEU A 141 -6.00 11.76 -4.94
C LEU A 141 -5.82 12.49 -6.28
N ALA A 142 -4.58 12.54 -6.78
CA ALA A 142 -4.29 13.17 -8.06
C ALA A 142 -5.01 12.46 -9.22
N THR A 143 -5.09 11.13 -9.19
CA THR A 143 -5.83 10.33 -10.17
C THR A 143 -7.32 10.67 -10.14
N LEU A 144 -7.92 10.70 -8.94
CA LEU A 144 -9.33 11.09 -8.78
C LEU A 144 -9.58 12.49 -9.38
N ARG A 145 -8.77 13.48 -8.98
CA ARG A 145 -8.92 14.88 -9.41
C ARG A 145 -8.73 15.09 -10.91
N ALA A 146 -7.78 14.38 -11.52
CA ALA A 146 -7.52 14.51 -12.95
C ALA A 146 -8.58 13.80 -13.81
N LEU A 147 -9.16 12.70 -13.31
CA LEU A 147 -10.15 11.91 -14.05
C LEU A 147 -11.59 12.38 -13.85
N ARG A 148 -11.91 13.01 -12.72
CA ARG A 148 -13.27 13.49 -12.42
C ARG A 148 -13.91 14.34 -13.53
N PRO A 149 -13.19 15.24 -14.23
CA PRO A 149 -13.76 15.98 -15.37
C PRO A 149 -14.20 15.11 -16.56
N TRP A 150 -13.66 13.89 -16.67
CA TRP A 150 -13.92 12.96 -17.77
C TRP A 150 -14.87 11.82 -17.36
N ILE A 151 -14.88 11.49 -16.08
CA ILE A 151 -15.67 10.42 -15.48
C ILE A 151 -16.38 11.02 -14.26
N ASN A 152 -17.61 11.50 -14.46
CA ASN A 152 -18.38 12.18 -13.42
C ASN A 152 -19.01 11.23 -12.37
N ASP A 153 -18.66 9.95 -12.41
CA ASP A 153 -19.22 8.92 -11.53
C ASP A 153 -18.12 8.36 -10.62
N ASP A 154 -18.16 8.76 -9.35
CA ASP A 154 -17.22 8.29 -8.33
C ASP A 154 -17.34 6.76 -8.13
N ALA A 155 -18.51 6.15 -8.35
CA ALA A 155 -18.68 4.70 -8.28
C ALA A 155 -17.91 3.96 -9.38
N ALA A 156 -17.65 4.61 -10.51
CA ALA A 156 -16.79 4.10 -11.57
C ALA A 156 -15.31 4.43 -11.37
N LEU A 157 -15.00 5.59 -10.78
CA LEU A 157 -13.62 6.03 -10.52
C LEU A 157 -12.94 5.25 -9.40
N ILE A 158 -13.62 5.02 -8.29
CA ILE A 158 -13.05 4.36 -7.11
C ILE A 158 -12.51 2.96 -7.44
N PRO A 159 -13.24 2.08 -8.17
CA PRO A 159 -12.71 0.78 -8.60
C PRO A 159 -11.51 0.90 -9.56
N LEU A 160 -11.52 1.88 -10.47
CA LEU A 160 -10.40 2.12 -11.40
C LEU A 160 -9.14 2.55 -10.63
N ILE A 161 -9.30 3.46 -9.66
CA ILE A 161 -8.20 3.90 -8.80
C ILE A 161 -7.68 2.72 -7.99
N ARG A 162 -8.56 1.89 -7.43
CA ARG A 162 -8.19 0.68 -6.68
C ARG A 162 -7.34 -0.26 -7.54
N GLU A 163 -7.80 -0.58 -8.76
CA GLU A 163 -7.09 -1.46 -9.68
C GLU A 163 -5.65 -0.99 -9.95
N HIS A 164 -5.44 0.31 -10.11
CA HIS A 164 -4.12 0.84 -10.46
C HIS A 164 -3.28 1.32 -9.25
N ASN A 165 -3.84 1.47 -8.05
CA ASN A 165 -3.12 1.88 -6.84
C ASN A 165 -2.87 0.73 -5.84
N GLY A 166 -2.68 -0.49 -6.36
CA GLY A 166 -2.25 -1.65 -5.57
C GLY A 166 -3.23 -2.82 -5.57
N GLY A 167 -4.44 -2.65 -6.12
CA GLY A 167 -5.36 -3.75 -6.44
C GLY A 167 -5.05 -4.41 -7.79
N GLU A 168 -3.82 -4.28 -8.29
CA GLU A 168 -3.41 -4.84 -9.58
C GLU A 168 -3.51 -6.36 -9.48
N ARG A 169 -4.33 -6.95 -10.36
CA ARG A 169 -4.77 -8.34 -10.20
C ARG A 169 -3.61 -9.32 -10.24
N LEU A 170 -2.55 -9.06 -11.02
CA LEU A 170 -1.40 -9.96 -11.10
C LEU A 170 -0.56 -9.90 -9.82
N ALA A 171 -0.16 -8.72 -9.37
CA ALA A 171 0.59 -8.54 -8.13
C ALA A 171 -0.16 -9.11 -6.93
N ALA A 172 -1.46 -8.82 -6.81
CA ALA A 172 -2.30 -9.40 -5.77
C ALA A 172 -2.33 -10.93 -5.87
N ARG A 173 -2.51 -11.50 -7.06
CA ARG A 173 -2.47 -12.97 -7.25
C ARG A 173 -1.12 -13.58 -6.87
N MET A 174 -0.01 -12.95 -7.24
CA MET A 174 1.33 -13.45 -6.92
C MET A 174 1.59 -13.42 -5.41
N VAL A 175 1.26 -12.33 -4.74
CA VAL A 175 1.36 -12.21 -3.28
C VAL A 175 0.46 -13.23 -2.60
N ASN A 176 -0.80 -13.33 -3.02
CA ASN A 176 -1.76 -14.29 -2.46
C ASN A 176 -1.30 -15.73 -2.65
N ALA A 177 -0.78 -16.07 -3.83
CA ALA A 177 -0.25 -17.40 -4.11
C ALA A 177 0.98 -17.71 -3.24
N GLY A 178 1.90 -16.75 -3.09
CA GLY A 178 3.09 -16.89 -2.25
C GLY A 178 2.73 -17.05 -0.77
N VAL A 179 1.81 -16.24 -0.25
CA VAL A 179 1.30 -16.34 1.12
C VAL A 179 0.57 -17.67 1.32
N ALA A 180 -0.33 -18.05 0.41
CA ALA A 180 -1.06 -19.31 0.47
C ALA A 180 -0.10 -20.52 0.49
N ALA A 181 0.90 -20.54 -0.39
CA ALA A 181 1.91 -21.59 -0.43
C ALA A 181 2.69 -21.64 0.89
N ALA A 182 3.17 -20.50 1.39
CA ALA A 182 3.93 -20.43 2.64
C ALA A 182 3.13 -20.89 3.86
N VAL A 183 1.87 -20.46 3.98
CA VAL A 183 0.97 -20.90 5.06
C VAL A 183 0.67 -22.39 4.95
N THR A 184 0.46 -22.90 3.74
CA THR A 184 0.22 -24.33 3.50
C THR A 184 1.41 -25.18 3.94
N MET A 185 2.64 -24.76 3.59
CA MET A 185 3.88 -25.46 3.92
C MET A 185 4.33 -25.28 5.38
N SER A 186 3.82 -24.26 6.07
CA SER A 186 4.18 -24.02 7.47
C SER A 186 3.61 -25.07 8.42
N ARG A 187 4.46 -25.56 9.32
CA ARG A 187 4.05 -26.38 10.47
C ARG A 187 3.26 -25.57 11.50
N ASP A 188 3.60 -24.29 11.67
CA ASP A 188 2.89 -23.34 12.52
C ASP A 188 2.20 -22.27 11.66
N LYS A 189 0.97 -22.57 11.25
CA LYS A 189 0.18 -21.71 10.37
C LYS A 189 -0.26 -20.42 11.06
N VAL A 190 -0.67 -20.53 12.33
CA VAL A 190 -1.09 -19.40 13.15
C VAL A 190 0.09 -18.45 13.35
N GLY A 191 1.23 -18.97 13.81
CA GLY A 191 2.43 -18.17 14.04
C GLY A 191 2.91 -17.45 12.77
N LEU A 192 2.86 -18.11 11.61
CA LEU A 192 3.21 -17.46 10.34
C LEU A 192 2.22 -16.34 9.97
N CYS A 193 0.90 -16.56 10.07
CA CYS A 193 -0.09 -15.52 9.79
C CYS A 193 0.09 -14.30 10.71
N VAL A 194 0.31 -14.55 12.01
CA VAL A 194 0.59 -13.48 12.99
C VAL A 194 1.88 -12.74 12.63
N LYS A 195 2.93 -13.46 12.22
CA LYS A 195 4.21 -12.85 11.80
C LYS A 195 4.04 -11.96 10.57
N LEU A 196 3.28 -12.41 9.57
CA LEU A 196 2.97 -11.63 8.37
C LEU A 196 2.17 -10.37 8.70
N LEU A 197 1.15 -10.47 9.57
CA LEU A 197 0.38 -9.31 10.02
C LEU A 197 1.24 -8.30 10.79
N ARG A 198 2.13 -8.76 11.67
CA ARG A 198 3.10 -7.89 12.36
C ARG A 198 4.06 -7.22 11.38
N GLY A 199 4.50 -7.95 10.35
CA GLY A 199 5.30 -7.41 9.26
C GLY A 199 4.59 -6.31 8.49
N LEU A 200 3.31 -6.51 8.16
CA LEU A 200 2.46 -5.48 7.55
C LEU A 200 2.37 -4.21 8.42
N ALA A 201 2.10 -4.37 9.73
CA ALA A 201 2.05 -3.24 10.65
C ALA A 201 3.39 -2.48 10.71
N TYR A 202 4.50 -3.22 10.67
CA TYR A 202 5.83 -2.62 10.59
C TYR A 202 6.05 -1.83 9.30
N ASP A 203 5.64 -2.39 8.15
CA ASP A 203 5.79 -1.76 6.83
C ASP A 203 4.93 -0.49 6.70
N HIS A 204 3.74 -0.46 7.30
CA HIS A 204 2.93 0.75 7.43
C HIS A 204 3.66 1.86 8.20
N GLY A 205 4.41 1.51 9.24
CA GLY A 205 5.09 2.48 10.09
C GLY A 205 4.19 3.05 11.20
N ASP A 206 4.79 3.92 12.02
CA ASP A 206 4.25 4.30 13.33
C ASP A 206 3.64 5.71 13.37
N VAL A 207 3.73 6.46 12.27
CA VAL A 207 3.26 7.85 12.18
C VAL A 207 1.85 7.90 11.62
N GLY A 208 1.64 7.25 10.47
CA GLY A 208 0.34 7.16 9.82
C GLY A 208 -0.64 6.15 10.43
N TRP A 209 -0.16 5.23 11.26
CA TRP A 209 -0.93 4.13 11.83
C TRP A 209 -0.57 3.93 13.30
N ASP A 210 -1.50 3.41 14.08
CA ASP A 210 -1.32 3.11 15.50
C ASP A 210 -1.65 1.65 15.78
N TRP A 211 -1.01 0.75 15.02
CA TRP A 211 -1.24 -0.68 15.17
C TRP A 211 -0.97 -1.15 16.61
N ARG A 212 -1.98 -1.78 17.22
CA ARG A 212 -1.95 -2.39 18.55
C ARG A 212 -2.36 -3.84 18.44
N GLU A 213 -1.63 -4.72 19.09
CA GLU A 213 -2.13 -6.06 19.36
C GLU A 213 -3.24 -5.95 20.41
N ALA A 214 -4.44 -6.42 20.07
CA ALA A 214 -5.48 -6.54 21.07
C ALA A 214 -5.11 -7.69 22.02
N PRO A 215 -5.45 -7.59 23.31
CA PRO A 215 -5.34 -8.74 24.20
C PRO A 215 -6.02 -9.93 23.54
N THR A 216 -5.29 -11.03 23.33
CA THR A 216 -5.91 -12.27 22.88
C THR A 216 -7.05 -12.55 23.85
N PRO A 217 -8.30 -12.77 23.38
CA PRO A 217 -9.39 -13.13 24.27
C PRO A 217 -9.08 -14.51 24.84
N THR A 218 -8.29 -14.56 25.91
CA THR A 218 -8.06 -15.75 26.71
C THR A 218 -9.37 -16.07 27.39
N GLY A 219 -10.11 -17.02 26.84
CA GLY A 219 -11.14 -17.73 27.58
C GLY A 219 -12.48 -17.03 27.78
N ALA A 220 -12.83 -16.00 26.99
CA ALA A 220 -14.25 -15.65 26.84
C ALA A 220 -14.92 -16.69 25.92
N ARG A 221 -15.01 -17.93 26.41
CA ARG A 221 -16.12 -18.80 26.08
C ARG A 221 -17.32 -17.95 26.46
N ALA A 222 -18.05 -17.44 25.47
CA ALA A 222 -19.24 -16.67 25.75
C ALA A 222 -20.08 -17.52 26.70
N GLU A 223 -20.25 -17.05 27.94
CA GLU A 223 -21.31 -17.50 28.83
C GLU A 223 -22.62 -17.00 28.22
N THR A 224 -22.94 -17.54 27.05
CA THR A 224 -24.25 -17.48 26.42
C THR A 224 -24.64 -18.92 26.23
N ASP A 225 -25.37 -19.38 27.23
CA ASP A 225 -26.32 -20.49 27.20
C ASP A 225 -25.80 -21.89 26.84
N ALA A 226 -25.90 -22.74 27.85
CA ALA A 226 -25.86 -24.18 27.74
C ALA A 226 -26.68 -24.69 26.54
N GLY A 227 -26.02 -25.31 25.55
CA GLY A 227 -26.73 -26.10 24.54
C GLY A 227 -26.11 -26.24 23.15
N GLY A 228 -25.04 -25.52 22.81
CA GLY A 228 -24.44 -25.60 21.47
C GLY A 228 -22.99 -26.10 21.49
N GLY A 229 -22.74 -27.33 21.06
CA GLY A 229 -21.41 -27.79 20.64
C GLY A 229 -21.02 -27.13 19.31
N GLY A 230 -20.84 -25.81 19.32
CA GLY A 230 -20.56 -25.02 18.12
C GLY A 230 -19.10 -25.14 17.71
N ASP A 231 -18.87 -25.51 16.44
CA ASP A 231 -17.60 -25.40 15.69
C ASP A 231 -17.17 -23.93 15.47
N ASP A 232 -17.44 -23.05 16.43
CA ASP A 232 -17.16 -21.64 16.28
C ASP A 232 -15.65 -21.39 16.23
N PRO A 233 -15.18 -20.62 15.25
CA PRO A 233 -13.77 -20.40 15.04
C PRO A 233 -13.18 -19.55 16.18
N GLU A 234 -12.14 -20.08 16.82
CA GLU A 234 -11.42 -19.44 17.92
C GLU A 234 -10.60 -18.25 17.40
N VAL A 235 -10.74 -17.09 18.04
CA VAL A 235 -9.90 -15.93 17.76
C VAL A 235 -8.56 -16.07 18.48
N VAL A 236 -7.50 -16.33 17.73
CA VAL A 236 -6.16 -16.60 18.29
C VAL A 236 -5.24 -15.38 18.28
N PHE A 237 -5.53 -14.39 17.42
CA PHE A 237 -4.79 -13.13 17.37
C PHE A 237 -5.65 -12.03 16.76
N GLU A 238 -5.46 -10.81 17.23
CA GLU A 238 -6.13 -9.64 16.70
C GLU A 238 -5.24 -8.41 16.77
N MET A 239 -5.22 -7.64 15.69
CA MET A 239 -4.44 -6.42 15.54
C MET A 239 -5.36 -5.30 15.06
N ARG A 240 -5.30 -4.15 15.73
CA ARG A 240 -6.21 -3.02 15.53
C ARG A 240 -5.44 -1.74 15.27
N THR A 241 -6.01 -0.83 14.47
CA THR A 241 -5.50 0.54 14.31
C THR A 241 -6.70 1.48 14.29
N SER A 242 -6.68 2.49 15.15
CA SER A 242 -7.66 3.60 15.13
C SER A 242 -7.25 4.70 14.16
N ARG A 243 -6.02 4.64 13.64
CA ARG A 243 -5.42 5.62 12.74
C ARG A 243 -5.04 4.97 11.41
N CYS A 244 -5.25 5.70 10.32
CA CYS A 244 -4.87 5.29 8.98
C CYS A 244 -4.47 6.53 8.17
N LEU A 245 -3.24 6.55 7.68
CA LEU A 245 -2.70 7.66 6.88
C LEU A 245 -3.60 8.01 5.70
N TYR A 246 -4.05 7.00 4.95
CA TYR A 246 -4.91 7.20 3.80
C TYR A 246 -6.24 7.84 4.20
N HIS A 247 -6.87 7.35 5.27
CA HIS A 247 -8.12 7.92 5.77
C HIS A 247 -7.93 9.39 6.17
N SER A 248 -6.89 9.72 6.94
CA SER A 248 -6.61 11.10 7.37
C SER A 248 -6.32 12.04 6.19
N VAL A 249 -5.42 11.64 5.29
CA VAL A 249 -5.04 12.46 4.12
C VAL A 249 -6.24 12.69 3.20
N PHE A 250 -7.05 11.66 2.96
CA PHE A 250 -8.21 11.81 2.07
C PHE A 250 -9.34 12.60 2.73
N ALA A 251 -9.59 12.41 4.02
CA ALA A 251 -10.57 13.21 4.75
C ALA A 251 -10.18 14.70 4.75
N ALA A 252 -8.89 15.03 4.96
CA ALA A 252 -8.40 16.41 4.92
C ALA A 252 -8.56 17.08 3.54
N GLU A 253 -8.61 16.28 2.47
CA GLU A 253 -8.83 16.75 1.10
C GLU A 253 -10.30 16.66 0.65
N GLY A 254 -11.22 16.26 1.54
CA GLY A 254 -12.66 16.12 1.26
C GLY A 254 -13.04 14.85 0.48
N GLU A 255 -12.15 13.87 0.38
CA GLU A 255 -12.27 12.69 -0.49
C GLU A 255 -12.27 11.37 0.31
N GLY A 256 -12.88 11.34 1.50
CA GLY A 256 -12.78 10.21 2.45
C GLY A 256 -13.16 8.84 1.87
N ALA A 257 -14.09 8.78 0.90
CA ALA A 257 -14.49 7.55 0.22
C ALA A 257 -13.32 6.84 -0.50
N LEU A 258 -12.29 7.59 -0.89
CA LEU A 258 -11.08 7.09 -1.54
C LEU A 258 -10.29 6.12 -0.65
N ALA A 259 -10.46 6.16 0.67
CA ALA A 259 -9.76 5.28 1.60
C ALA A 259 -10.12 3.80 1.39
N SER A 260 -11.31 3.54 0.85
CA SER A 260 -11.75 2.20 0.45
C SER A 260 -10.99 1.67 -0.77
N ALA A 261 -10.39 2.55 -1.59
CA ALA A 261 -9.65 2.17 -2.80
C ALA A 261 -8.17 1.87 -2.56
N THR A 262 -7.59 2.32 -1.44
CA THR A 262 -6.15 2.19 -1.18
C THR A 262 -5.87 1.25 0.00
N CYS A 263 -5.96 1.75 1.23
CA CYS A 263 -5.61 1.01 2.45
C CYS A 263 -6.41 -0.29 2.59
N CYS A 264 -7.73 -0.24 2.45
CA CYS A 264 -8.54 -1.43 2.69
C CYS A 264 -8.48 -2.47 1.57
N ALA A 265 -7.92 -2.12 0.41
CA ALA A 265 -7.85 -3.00 -0.76
C ALA A 265 -6.49 -3.68 -0.93
N VAL A 266 -5.41 -3.08 -0.41
CA VAL A 266 -4.03 -3.55 -0.58
C VAL A 266 -3.49 -4.29 0.65
N ASP A 267 -4.18 -4.16 1.79
CA ASP A 267 -3.62 -4.55 3.08
C ASP A 267 -4.11 -5.90 3.61
N GLY A 268 -3.14 -6.72 4.02
CA GLY A 268 -3.23 -7.73 5.07
C GLY A 268 -4.21 -8.87 4.77
N ALA A 269 -5.50 -8.64 4.95
CA ALA A 269 -6.53 -9.66 4.74
C ALA A 269 -6.63 -10.10 3.28
N SER A 270 -6.48 -9.19 2.32
CA SER A 270 -6.51 -9.53 0.90
C SER A 270 -5.37 -10.46 0.49
N TRP A 271 -4.24 -10.45 1.22
CA TRP A 271 -3.12 -11.39 1.00
C TRP A 271 -3.48 -12.84 1.30
N PHE A 272 -4.52 -13.05 2.10
CA PHE A 272 -5.03 -14.36 2.49
C PHE A 272 -6.32 -14.72 1.74
N GLU A 273 -6.75 -13.93 0.74
CA GLU A 273 -7.85 -14.34 -0.14
C GLU A 273 -7.33 -15.39 -1.12
N SER A 274 -7.87 -16.60 -1.08
CA SER A 274 -7.59 -17.60 -2.11
C SER A 274 -8.21 -17.10 -3.42
N GLY A 275 -7.51 -17.25 -4.54
CA GLY A 275 -7.86 -16.63 -5.83
C GLY A 275 -9.17 -17.09 -6.50
N GLY A 276 -10.16 -17.58 -5.75
CA GLY A 276 -11.53 -17.81 -6.20
C GLY A 276 -12.24 -16.48 -6.38
N GLY A 277 -12.39 -16.06 -7.64
CA GLY A 277 -12.96 -14.77 -7.99
C GLY A 277 -14.38 -14.55 -7.46
N GLY A 278 -14.61 -13.33 -6.98
CA GLY A 278 -15.93 -12.70 -6.99
C GLY A 278 -16.74 -12.87 -5.71
N GLY A 279 -16.82 -11.78 -4.94
CA GLY A 279 -18.03 -11.36 -4.25
C GLY A 279 -18.71 -12.42 -3.38
N GLY A 280 -18.09 -12.78 -2.27
CA GLY A 280 -18.77 -13.52 -1.21
C GLY A 280 -17.86 -13.60 0.01
N GLY A 281 -18.33 -13.11 1.16
CA GLY A 281 -17.59 -13.10 2.43
C GLY A 281 -17.36 -14.48 3.04
N GLY A 282 -16.90 -15.45 2.24
CA GLY A 282 -16.42 -16.74 2.69
C GLY A 282 -15.00 -16.58 3.26
N ARG A 283 -14.79 -17.04 4.49
CA ARG A 283 -13.44 -17.10 5.07
C ARG A 283 -12.68 -18.21 4.36
N ASP A 284 -11.64 -17.86 3.62
CA ASP A 284 -10.74 -18.87 3.07
C ASP A 284 -9.85 -19.42 4.18
N TRP A 285 -9.94 -20.73 4.38
CA TRP A 285 -9.26 -21.45 5.45
C TRP A 285 -8.00 -22.11 4.90
N PHE A 286 -6.83 -21.67 5.37
CA PHE A 286 -5.55 -22.33 5.12
C PHE A 286 -5.28 -23.36 6.21
N GLY A 287 -5.66 -24.61 5.96
CA GLY A 287 -5.40 -25.71 6.89
C GLY A 287 -5.91 -25.44 8.31
N GLY A 288 -7.12 -24.89 8.42
CA GLY A 288 -7.76 -24.56 9.70
C GLY A 288 -7.42 -23.19 10.27
N VAL A 289 -6.73 -22.31 9.54
CA VAL A 289 -6.50 -20.90 9.93
C VAL A 289 -7.09 -19.96 8.88
N ALA A 290 -7.74 -18.88 9.30
CA ALA A 290 -8.24 -17.83 8.42
C ALA A 290 -7.84 -16.44 8.94
N VAL A 291 -7.51 -15.53 8.03
CA VAL A 291 -7.25 -14.12 8.34
C VAL A 291 -8.33 -13.27 7.70
N ALA A 292 -8.93 -12.36 8.47
CA ALA A 292 -9.99 -11.50 7.97
C ALA A 292 -9.86 -10.08 8.52
N ARG A 293 -10.32 -9.11 7.73
CA ARG A 293 -10.61 -7.76 8.21
C ARG A 293 -12.06 -7.71 8.65
N THR A 294 -12.32 -7.42 9.92
CA THR A 294 -13.67 -7.43 10.50
C THR A 294 -14.26 -6.04 10.70
N GLU A 295 -13.40 -5.02 10.81
CA GLU A 295 -13.77 -3.61 10.96
C GLU A 295 -12.84 -2.77 10.07
N THR A 296 -13.32 -1.66 9.54
CA THR A 296 -12.59 -0.73 8.67
C THR A 296 -13.00 0.72 8.86
N LEU A 297 -12.00 1.58 9.10
CA LEU A 297 -12.18 3.04 9.15
C LEU A 297 -12.85 3.60 7.88
N SER A 298 -12.55 3.04 6.69
CA SER A 298 -13.16 3.52 5.45
C SER A 298 -14.65 3.19 5.33
N ALA A 299 -15.17 2.26 6.13
CA ALA A 299 -16.60 1.95 6.23
C ALA A 299 -17.29 2.75 7.34
N GLY A 300 -16.57 3.62 8.06
CA GLY A 300 -17.09 4.40 9.18
C GLY A 300 -16.96 3.71 10.54
N ASP A 301 -16.29 2.55 10.62
CA ASP A 301 -15.99 1.93 11.91
C ASP A 301 -15.00 2.79 12.71
N ALA A 302 -15.00 2.65 14.04
CA ALA A 302 -14.08 3.39 14.91
C ALA A 302 -12.60 2.99 14.74
N ARG A 303 -12.34 1.86 14.08
CA ARG A 303 -10.99 1.29 13.88
C ARG A 303 -10.99 0.28 12.74
N CYS A 304 -9.79 -0.02 12.24
CA CYS A 304 -9.54 -1.18 11.39
C CYS A 304 -9.11 -2.36 12.27
N THR A 305 -9.70 -3.53 12.07
CA THR A 305 -9.39 -4.75 12.84
C THR A 305 -9.05 -5.90 11.91
N LEU A 306 -7.85 -6.46 12.06
CA LEU A 306 -7.37 -7.68 11.40
C LEU A 306 -7.34 -8.82 12.41
N ARG A 307 -7.96 -9.94 12.08
CA ARG A 307 -8.17 -11.07 12.99
C ARG A 307 -7.66 -12.36 12.37
N VAL A 308 -6.91 -13.13 13.15
CA VAL A 308 -6.55 -14.51 12.83
C VAL A 308 -7.45 -15.42 13.64
N THR A 309 -8.15 -16.31 12.94
CA THR A 309 -9.01 -17.31 13.55
C THR A 309 -8.50 -18.70 13.23
N ARG A 310 -8.68 -19.61 14.18
CA ARG A 310 -8.39 -21.04 14.04
C ARG A 310 -9.71 -21.81 14.13
N ARG A 311 -9.92 -22.78 13.25
CA ARG A 311 -11.10 -23.64 13.31
C ARG A 311 -11.07 -24.42 14.62
N GLY A 312 -12.19 -24.42 15.36
CA GLY A 312 -12.33 -25.24 16.55
C GLY A 312 -12.00 -26.69 16.21
N GLY A 313 -11.10 -27.31 16.97
CA GLY A 313 -10.79 -28.72 16.79
C GLY A 313 -11.99 -29.55 17.23
N GLY A 314 -12.82 -29.97 16.28
CA GLY A 314 -13.71 -31.11 16.49
C GLY A 314 -12.85 -32.28 16.92
N ARG A 315 -13.02 -32.72 18.17
CA ARG A 315 -12.43 -33.96 18.67
C ARG A 315 -13.14 -35.16 18.05
#